data_AF-A0A1F9Y1H4-F1
#
_entry.id   AF-A0A1F9Y1H4-F1
#
_cell.length_a   1.000
_cell.length_b   1.000
_cell.length_c   1.000
_cell.angle_alpha   90.00
_cell.angle_beta   90.00
_cell.angle_gamma   90.00
#
_symmetry.space_group_name_H-M   'P 1'
#
loop_
_entity.id
_entity.type
_entity.pdbx_description
1 polymer ?
#
loop_
_entity_poly.entity_id
_entity_poly.type
_entity_poly.pdbx_seq_one_letter_code
_entity_poly.pdbx_strand_id
1 'polypeptide(L)'
;MEVRELLLDLALNKGVTIFVSSHILNEISKIATRIGIIHNSALIQEMDIARLQERRIKRLVLKTVDNENARIALAAEEYNTTVSTNGNLILPDEKALCYSQSRSYLPFLQGK
;
A
#
# COMPACT_ATOMS: atom_id res chain seq x y z
N MET A 1 6.77 12.20 -21.06
CA MET A 1 7.52 12.13 -19.78
C MET A 1 8.24 13.43 -19.43
N GLU A 2 8.05 14.54 -20.15
CA GLU A 2 8.90 15.75 -20.01
C GLU A 2 8.77 16.50 -18.69
N VAL A 3 7.57 16.63 -18.12
CA VAL A 3 7.35 17.46 -16.93
C VAL A 3 8.11 16.94 -15.71
N ARG A 4 8.23 15.60 -15.56
CA ARG A 4 8.95 14.99 -14.43
C ARG A 4 10.43 15.35 -14.45
N GLU A 5 11.07 15.23 -15.62
CA GLU A 5 12.49 15.53 -15.78
C GLU A 5 12.77 17.01 -15.56
N LEU A 6 11.90 17.88 -16.06
CA LEU A 6 11.98 19.32 -15.82
C LEU A 6 11.93 19.66 -14.33
N LEU A 7 10.96 19.10 -13.58
CA LEU A 7 10.84 19.39 -12.15
C LEU A 7 12.06 18.88 -11.37
N LEU A 8 12.62 17.72 -11.75
CA LEU A 8 13.83 17.20 -11.12
C LEU A 8 15.05 18.05 -11.44
N ASP A 9 15.22 18.52 -12.68
CA ASP A 9 16.31 19.44 -13.06
C ASP A 9 16.24 20.75 -12.27
N LEU A 10 15.05 21.35 -12.18
CA LEU A 10 14.83 22.58 -11.42
C LEU A 10 15.19 22.40 -9.94
N ALA A 11 14.76 21.29 -9.33
CA ALA A 11 15.02 21.01 -7.93
C ALA A 11 16.50 20.70 -7.64
N LEU A 12 17.10 19.80 -8.42
CA LEU A 12 18.44 19.26 -8.14
C LEU A 12 19.57 20.13 -8.68
N ASN A 13 19.39 20.71 -9.87
CA ASN A 13 20.47 21.44 -10.57
C ASN A 13 20.35 22.96 -10.42
N LYS A 14 19.14 23.49 -10.14
CA LYS A 14 18.90 24.93 -10.02
C LYS A 14 18.50 25.40 -8.62
N GLY A 15 18.43 24.49 -7.65
CA GLY A 15 18.11 24.80 -6.25
C GLY A 15 16.70 25.37 -6.04
N VAL A 16 15.78 25.12 -6.98
CA VAL A 16 14.41 25.63 -6.91
C VAL A 16 13.59 24.74 -5.96
N THR A 17 12.90 25.36 -5.01
CA THR A 17 11.91 24.64 -4.19
C THR A 17 10.60 24.52 -4.96
N ILE A 18 10.07 23.31 -5.06
CA ILE A 18 8.85 23.01 -5.80
C ILE A 18 7.81 22.47 -4.82
N PHE A 19 6.64 23.10 -4.81
CA PHE A 19 5.47 22.63 -4.07
C PHE A 19 4.40 22.18 -5.06
N VAL A 20 3.92 20.93 -4.91
CA VAL A 20 2.89 20.34 -5.78
C VAL A 20 1.78 19.75 -4.91
N SER A 21 0.55 20.21 -5.12
CA SER A 21 -0.65 19.61 -4.56
C SER A 21 -1.28 18.64 -5.55
N SER A 22 -1.47 17.38 -5.16
CA SER A 22 -2.15 16.39 -5.99
C SER A 22 -2.76 15.31 -5.09
N HIS A 23 -3.80 14.65 -5.59
CA HIS A 23 -4.44 13.51 -4.94
C HIS A 23 -3.85 12.16 -5.41
N ILE A 24 -3.04 12.16 -6.49
CA ILE A 24 -2.44 10.93 -7.06
C ILE A 24 -1.09 10.68 -6.40
N LEU A 25 -1.15 10.03 -5.24
CA LEU A 25 0.04 9.76 -4.42
C LEU A 25 1.11 8.96 -5.18
N ASN A 26 0.71 8.00 -6.03
CA ASN A 26 1.65 7.13 -6.72
C ASN A 26 2.54 7.87 -7.74
N GLU A 27 2.06 8.99 -8.29
CA GLU A 27 2.85 9.80 -9.22
C GLU A 27 3.73 10.79 -8.47
N ILE A 28 3.17 11.51 -7.50
CA ILE A 28 3.90 12.49 -6.69
C ILE A 28 5.01 11.83 -5.87
N SER A 29 4.76 10.62 -5.35
CA SER A 29 5.78 9.85 -4.61
C SER A 29 7.07 9.57 -5.39
N LYS A 30 7.04 9.66 -6.73
CA LYS A 30 8.21 9.40 -7.58
C LYS A 30 9.13 10.61 -7.74
N ILE A 31 8.71 11.80 -7.30
CA ILE A 31 9.47 13.05 -7.43
C ILE A 31 9.60 13.81 -6.11
N ALA A 32 8.65 13.60 -5.18
CA ALA A 32 8.62 14.29 -3.92
C ALA A 32 9.67 13.73 -2.95
N THR A 33 10.37 14.63 -2.27
CA THR A 33 11.23 14.31 -1.13
C THR A 33 10.43 14.24 0.17
N ARG A 34 9.37 15.06 0.27
CA ARG A 34 8.47 15.16 1.42
C ARG A 34 7.01 15.13 0.97
N ILE A 35 6.14 14.51 1.75
CA ILE A 35 4.70 14.39 1.49
C ILE A 35 3.93 15.00 2.67
N GLY A 36 2.98 15.88 2.36
CA GLY A 36 1.96 16.34 3.30
C GLY A 36 0.59 15.71 3.00
N ILE A 37 -0.10 15.21 4.03
CA ILE A 37 -1.49 14.75 3.91
C ILE A 37 -2.40 15.84 4.48
N ILE A 38 -3.26 16.38 3.63
CA ILE A 38 -4.28 17.36 4.00
C ILE A 38 -5.63 16.67 4.04
N HIS A 39 -6.35 16.82 5.14
CA HIS A 39 -7.70 16.33 5.31
C HIS A 39 -8.54 17.34 6.09
N ASN A 40 -9.79 17.55 5.69
CA ASN A 40 -10.71 18.53 6.29
C ASN A 40 -10.05 19.91 6.48
N SER A 41 -9.39 20.41 5.43
CA SER A 41 -8.69 21.69 5.42
C SER A 41 -7.53 21.84 6.41
N ALA A 42 -7.04 20.73 7.00
CA ALA A 42 -5.91 20.72 7.92
C ALA A 42 -4.78 19.81 7.42
N LEU A 43 -3.52 20.23 7.61
CA LEU A 43 -2.36 19.36 7.43
C LEU A 43 -2.31 18.38 8.61
N ILE A 44 -2.71 17.14 8.37
CA ILE A 44 -2.78 16.11 9.42
C ILE A 44 -1.46 15.34 9.57
N GLN A 45 -0.62 15.38 8.54
CA GLN A 45 0.64 14.65 8.55
C GLN A 45 1.64 15.24 7.56
N GLU A 46 2.91 15.25 7.93
CA GLU A 46 4.03 15.54 7.04
C GLU A 46 5.14 14.53 7.30
N MET A 47 5.72 13.97 6.24
CA MET A 47 6.81 12.98 6.36
C MET A 47 7.70 12.95 5.14
N ASP A 48 8.92 12.45 5.31
CA ASP A 48 9.80 12.10 4.19
C ASP A 48 9.24 10.89 3.43
N ILE A 49 9.53 10.85 2.13
CA ILE A 49 9.03 9.79 1.26
C ILE A 49 9.52 8.39 1.70
N ALA A 50 10.71 8.30 2.30
CA ALA A 50 11.25 7.05 2.84
C ALA A 50 10.33 6.46 3.94
N ARG A 51 9.86 7.29 4.87
CA ARG A 51 8.91 6.88 5.92
C ARG A 51 7.54 6.48 5.36
N LEU A 52 7.11 7.12 4.27
CA LEU A 52 5.89 6.70 3.59
C LEU A 52 6.05 5.29 2.97
N GLN A 53 7.21 4.98 2.43
CA GLN A 53 7.49 3.65 1.86
C GLN A 53 7.55 2.56 2.92
N GLU A 54 8.13 2.82 4.10
CA GLU A 54 8.10 1.90 5.24
C GLU A 54 6.66 1.57 5.67
N ARG A 55 5.74 2.53 5.57
CA ARG A 55 4.31 2.34 5.87
C ARG A 55 3.55 1.62 4.77
N ARG A 56 4.11 1.47 3.56
CA ARG A 56 3.55 0.64 2.48
C ARG A 56 3.85 -0.84 2.74
N ILE A 57 3.40 -1.35 3.89
CA ILE A 57 3.40 -2.79 4.14
C ILE A 57 2.29 -3.39 3.30
N LYS A 58 2.66 -4.18 2.29
CA LYS A 58 1.73 -5.00 1.54
C LYS A 58 1.10 -6.00 2.50
N ARG A 59 -0.22 -6.06 2.53
CA ARG A 59 -0.97 -6.98 3.40
C ARG A 59 -2.03 -7.66 2.57
N LEU A 60 -2.22 -8.95 2.76
CA LEU A 60 -3.34 -9.67 2.15
C LEU A 60 -4.54 -9.56 3.10
N VAL A 61 -5.65 -9.02 2.58
CA VAL A 61 -6.91 -8.93 3.32
C VAL A 61 -7.85 -9.99 2.77
N LEU A 62 -8.24 -10.94 3.64
CA LEU A 62 -9.18 -11.99 3.31
C LEU A 62 -10.52 -11.69 3.97
N LYS A 63 -11.57 -11.76 3.15
CA LYS A 63 -12.95 -11.82 3.61
C LYS A 63 -13.46 -13.21 3.32
N THR A 64 -13.79 -13.97 4.36
CA THR A 64 -14.34 -15.32 4.22
C THR A 64 -15.77 -15.37 4.74
N VAL A 65 -16.51 -16.40 4.35
CA VAL A 65 -17.86 -16.67 4.87
C VAL A 65 -17.79 -17.01 6.36
N ASP A 66 -16.70 -17.66 6.77
CA ASP A 66 -16.40 -17.99 8.16
C ASP A 66 -14.93 -17.62 8.45
N ASN A 67 -14.74 -16.56 9.23
CA ASN A 67 -13.41 -16.07 9.57
C ASN A 67 -12.71 -16.95 10.61
N GLU A 68 -13.45 -17.65 11.48
CA GLU A 68 -12.84 -18.51 12.50
C GLU A 68 -12.28 -19.77 11.87
N ASN A 69 -13.06 -20.43 11.00
CA ASN A 69 -12.56 -21.59 10.26
C ASN A 69 -11.41 -21.22 9.32
N ALA A 70 -11.48 -20.05 8.66
CA ALA A 70 -10.37 -19.56 7.84
C ALA A 70 -9.11 -19.27 8.66
N ARG A 71 -9.25 -18.72 9.87
CA ARG A 71 -8.12 -18.47 10.78
C ARG A 71 -7.45 -19.78 11.22
N ILE A 72 -8.25 -20.80 11.55
CA ILE A 72 -7.73 -22.13 11.94
C ILE A 72 -6.99 -22.78 10.76
N ALA A 73 -7.58 -22.76 9.57
CA ALA A 73 -6.95 -23.34 8.37
C ALA A 73 -5.63 -22.62 8.00
N LEU A 74 -5.59 -21.29 8.15
CA LEU A 74 -4.39 -20.50 7.90
C LEU A 74 -3.31 -20.72 8.98
N ALA A 75 -3.70 -20.90 10.24
CA ALA A 75 -2.78 -21.20 11.32
C ALA A 75 -2.15 -22.59 11.19
N ALA A 76 -2.88 -23.56 10.63
CA ALA A 76 -2.35 -24.90 10.33
C ALA A 76 -1.22 -24.87 9.28
N GLU A 77 -1.25 -23.89 8.38
CA GLU A 77 -0.25 -23.65 7.34
C GLU A 77 0.81 -22.59 7.76
N GLU A 78 0.95 -22.34 9.06
CA GLU A 78 1.91 -21.38 9.66
C GLU A 78 1.72 -19.91 9.24
N TYR A 79 0.55 -19.50 8.73
CA TYR A 79 0.29 -18.10 8.41
C TYR A 79 -0.13 -17.30 9.65
N ASN A 80 0.61 -16.22 9.92
CA ASN A 80 0.23 -15.23 10.92
C ASN A 80 -0.98 -14.43 10.42
N THR A 81 -2.10 -14.54 11.11
CA THR A 81 -3.34 -13.80 10.79
C THR A 81 -3.69 -12.85 11.93
N THR A 82 -4.10 -11.64 11.58
CA THR A 82 -4.60 -10.62 12.52
C THR A 82 -6.01 -10.23 12.11
N VAL A 83 -6.93 -10.15 13.07
CA VAL A 83 -8.32 -9.75 12.78
C VAL A 83 -8.39 -8.22 12.75
N SER A 84 -8.92 -7.67 11.66
CA SER A 84 -9.21 -6.24 11.53
C SER A 84 -10.47 -5.88 12.31
N THR A 85 -10.60 -4.62 12.69
CA THR A 85 -11.79 -4.02 13.32
C THR A 85 -13.08 -4.23 12.52
N ASN A 86 -12.95 -4.50 11.22
CA ASN A 86 -14.06 -4.71 10.29
C ASN A 86 -14.43 -6.19 10.12
N GLY A 87 -13.84 -7.08 10.93
CA GLY A 87 -14.06 -8.53 10.86
C GLY A 87 -13.34 -9.23 9.71
N ASN A 88 -12.41 -8.58 9.00
CA ASN A 88 -11.61 -9.23 7.95
C ASN A 88 -10.31 -9.81 8.53
N LEU A 89 -9.79 -10.88 7.95
CA LEU A 89 -8.48 -11.43 8.28
C LEU A 89 -7.39 -10.68 7.51
N ILE A 90 -6.36 -10.20 8.21
CA ILE A 90 -5.19 -9.51 7.65
C ILE A 90 -3.98 -10.42 7.84
N LEU A 91 -3.33 -10.77 6.74
CA LEU A 91 -2.06 -11.49 6.72
C LEU A 91 -0.96 -10.47 6.40
N PRO A 92 -0.09 -10.14 7.37
CA PRO A 92 1.03 -9.21 7.17
C PRO A 92 2.25 -9.87 6.52
N ASP A 93 2.24 -11.19 6.34
CA ASP A 93 3.42 -11.97 5.95
C ASP A 93 3.70 -11.90 4.43
N GLU A 94 4.97 -11.72 4.05
CA GLU A 94 5.40 -11.74 2.64
C GLU A 94 5.11 -13.10 1.98
N LYS A 95 5.08 -14.18 2.76
CA LYS A 95 4.68 -15.52 2.28
C LYS A 95 3.28 -15.52 1.64
N ALA A 96 2.35 -14.72 2.17
CA ALA A 96 0.98 -14.60 1.65
C ALA A 96 0.89 -13.83 0.32
N LEU A 97 1.86 -12.96 0.03
CA LEU A 97 1.93 -12.16 -1.20
C LEU A 97 2.55 -12.93 -2.38
N CYS A 98 3.35 -13.96 -2.08
CA CYS A 98 3.93 -14.83 -3.10
C CYS A 98 2.85 -15.66 -3.82
N TYR A 99 1.84 -16.13 -3.07
CA TYR A 99 0.75 -16.93 -3.63
C TYR A 99 -0.30 -16.11 -4.40
N SER A 100 -0.46 -14.80 -4.13
CA SER A 100 -1.44 -13.97 -4.85
C SER A 100 -0.99 -13.59 -6.27
N GLN A 101 0.33 -13.54 -6.54
CA GLN A 101 0.84 -13.18 -7.87
C GLN A 101 0.80 -14.36 -8.87
N SER A 102 0.64 -15.60 -8.38
CA SER A 102 0.49 -16.79 -9.24
C SER A 102 -0.97 -17.06 -9.66
N ARG A 103 -1.94 -16.21 -9.30
CA ARG A 103 -3.38 -16.49 -9.45
C ARG A 103 -4.11 -15.69 -10.54
N SER A 104 -3.38 -15.12 -11.50
CA SER A 104 -3.99 -14.71 -12.79
C SER A 104 -4.43 -15.91 -13.65
N TYR A 105 -4.09 -17.14 -13.26
CA TYR A 105 -4.58 -18.37 -13.87
C TYR A 105 -4.92 -19.38 -12.77
N LEU A 106 -6.19 -19.45 -12.35
CA LEU A 106 -6.97 -20.71 -12.32
C LEU A 106 -8.32 -20.53 -11.58
N PRO A 107 -9.39 -21.17 -12.09
CA PRO A 107 -10.76 -21.03 -11.63
C PRO A 107 -10.98 -21.93 -10.42
N PHE A 108 -11.06 -21.37 -9.23
CA PHE A 108 -11.44 -22.16 -8.05
C PHE A 108 -12.28 -21.35 -7.09
N LEU A 109 -13.34 -20.71 -7.61
CA LEU A 109 -14.51 -20.27 -6.85
C LEU A 109 -15.75 -20.25 -7.79
N GLN A 110 -16.06 -21.40 -8.40
CA GLN A 110 -17.43 -21.73 -8.79
C GLN A 110 -17.78 -23.12 -8.27
N GLY A 111 -18.85 -23.19 -7.47
CA GLY A 111 -19.46 -24.42 -6.94
C GLY A 111 -18.92 -24.80 -5.55
N LYS A 112 -19.73 -24.95 -4.51
CA LYS A 112 -21.19 -25.04 -4.36
C LYS A 112 -21.57 -24.46 -3.00
#